data_AF-A0A151EBM8-F1
#
_entry.id   AF-A0A151EBM8-F1
#
_cell.length_a   1.000
_cell.length_b   1.000
_cell.length_c   1.000
_cell.angle_alpha   90.00
_cell.angle_beta   90.00
_cell.angle_gamma   90.00
#
_symmetry.space_group_name_H-M   'P 1'
#
loop_
_entity.id
_entity.type
_entity.pdbx_description
1 polymer ?
#
loop_
_entity_poly.entity_id
_entity_poly.type
_entity_poly.pdbx_seq_one_letter_code
_entity_poly.pdbx_strand_id
1 'polypeptide(L)'
;MDSVERTIRMNNLSKELRKYGFAESSQEAIAQAGAIYGANTEEINAEIETVQLTKAQFDEIINKMQRLWMFKNNTDEKICALAEQLVKVTEKLNELIKSLSMIEMNQAVFDKKLAVLKDNVHDSFREETKPTKHTKQTKDHKEHVEESLAEEEVQKKLDKPIDRNGVAPADVSIEKIFYCGNKK
;
A
#
# COMPACT_ATOMS: atom_id res chain seq x y z
N MET A 1 -18.40 48.59 45.43
CA MET A 1 -17.79 48.58 44.09
C MET A 1 -17.89 47.18 43.55
N ASP A 2 -18.37 47.03 42.32
CA ASP A 2 -18.47 45.73 41.66
C ASP A 2 -17.09 45.09 41.51
N SER A 3 -17.00 43.79 41.80
CA SER A 3 -15.76 43.00 41.71
C SER A 3 -15.08 43.17 40.34
N VAL A 4 -15.86 43.19 39.26
CA VAL A 4 -15.38 43.40 37.88
C VAL A 4 -14.77 44.78 37.67
N GLU A 5 -15.40 45.82 38.21
CA GLU A 5 -14.96 47.20 38.04
C GLU A 5 -13.63 47.46 38.79
N ARG A 6 -13.46 46.80 39.94
CA ARG A 6 -12.20 46.81 40.69
C ARG A 6 -11.08 46.14 39.89
N THR A 7 -11.33 45.00 39.25
CA THR A 7 -10.33 44.30 38.42
C THR A 7 -9.91 45.11 37.20
N ILE A 8 -10.85 45.77 36.53
CA ILE A 8 -10.56 46.65 35.38
C ILE A 8 -9.66 47.82 35.83
N ARG A 9 -10.00 48.48 36.94
CA ARG A 9 -9.20 49.59 37.49
C ARG A 9 -7.80 49.15 37.91
N MET A 10 -7.67 47.97 38.50
CA MET A 10 -6.38 47.39 38.88
C MET A 10 -5.52 47.08 37.65
N ASN A 11 -6.12 46.52 36.59
CA ASN A 11 -5.41 46.22 35.35
C ASN A 11 -4.92 47.51 34.66
N ASN A 12 -5.76 48.54 34.60
CA ASN A 12 -5.38 49.84 34.06
C ASN A 12 -4.26 50.50 34.87
N LEU A 13 -4.34 50.47 36.20
CA LEU A 13 -3.31 51.02 37.08
C LEU A 13 -1.97 50.27 36.91
N SER A 14 -2.00 48.93 36.84
CA SER A 14 -0.78 48.13 36.60
C SER A 14 -0.10 48.46 35.26
N LYS A 15 -0.87 48.73 34.21
CA LYS A 15 -0.35 49.18 32.91
C LYS A 15 0.27 50.58 33.00
N GLU A 16 -0.35 51.50 33.74
CA GLU A 16 0.18 52.85 33.96
C GLU A 16 1.48 52.83 34.78
N LEU A 17 1.53 52.07 35.88
CA LEU A 17 2.72 51.93 36.72
C LEU A 17 3.93 51.44 35.91
N ARG A 18 3.72 50.45 35.03
CA ARG A 18 4.77 49.97 34.13
C ARG A 18 5.13 51.00 33.05
N LYS A 19 4.12 51.67 32.47
CA LYS A 19 4.32 52.65 31.38
C LYS A 19 5.12 53.87 31.85
N TYR A 20 4.91 54.32 33.08
CA TYR A 20 5.60 55.49 33.65
C TYR A 20 6.87 55.12 34.42
N GLY A 21 7.26 53.85 34.46
CA GLY A 21 8.51 53.40 35.10
C GLY A 21 8.47 53.38 36.63
N PHE A 22 7.27 53.38 37.24
CA PHE A 22 7.11 53.21 38.69
C PHE A 22 7.27 51.76 39.16
N ALA A 23 7.21 50.80 38.22
CA ALA A 23 7.51 49.40 38.44
C ALA A 23 8.40 48.86 37.32
N GLU A 24 9.44 48.12 37.67
CA GLU A 24 10.44 47.60 36.73
C GLU A 24 9.92 46.37 35.97
N SER A 25 9.00 45.63 36.57
CA SER A 25 8.41 44.41 35.99
C SER A 25 6.88 44.43 35.98
N SER A 26 6.29 43.59 35.12
CA SER A 26 4.83 43.44 35.06
C SER A 26 4.24 42.93 36.38
N GLN A 27 4.96 42.04 37.06
CA GLN A 27 4.53 41.46 38.34
C GLN A 27 4.59 42.49 39.46
N GLU A 28 5.64 43.31 39.50
CA GLU A 28 5.75 44.41 40.45
C GLU A 28 4.63 45.45 40.24
N ALA A 29 4.31 45.79 39.00
CA ALA A 29 3.24 46.73 38.68
C ALA A 29 1.85 46.21 39.11
N ILE A 30 1.63 44.90 38.97
CA ILE A 30 0.40 44.22 39.40
C ILE A 30 0.33 44.13 40.93
N ALA A 31 1.44 43.83 41.60
CA ALA A 31 1.51 43.78 43.05
C ALA A 31 1.26 45.16 43.69
N GLN A 32 1.87 46.22 43.14
CA GLN A 32 1.66 47.60 43.59
C GLN A 32 0.20 48.05 43.35
N ALA A 33 -0.39 47.75 42.19
CA ALA A 33 -1.80 48.04 41.92
C ALA A 33 -2.74 47.22 42.81
N GLY A 34 -2.42 45.96 43.08
CA GLY A 34 -3.16 45.07 43.98
C GLY A 34 -3.16 45.56 45.42
N ALA A 35 -2.02 46.03 45.92
CA ALA A 35 -1.88 46.61 47.26
C ALA A 35 -2.77 47.87 47.43
N ILE A 36 -2.89 48.71 46.40
CA ILE A 36 -3.72 49.93 46.42
C ILE A 36 -5.23 49.59 46.48
N TYR A 37 -5.64 48.53 45.79
CA TYR A 37 -7.05 48.13 45.74
C TYR A 37 -7.44 47.04 46.77
N GLY A 38 -6.51 46.63 47.64
CA GLY A 38 -6.71 45.61 48.66
C GLY A 38 -6.98 44.21 48.08
N ALA A 39 -6.42 43.93 46.90
CA ALA A 39 -6.49 42.61 46.28
C ALA A 39 -5.42 41.69 46.88
N ASN A 40 -5.76 40.41 47.05
CA ASN A 40 -4.84 39.43 47.58
C ASN A 40 -3.77 39.13 46.53
N THR A 41 -2.60 39.75 46.67
CA THR A 41 -1.49 39.66 45.70
C THR A 41 -0.97 38.24 45.52
N GLU A 42 -1.13 37.38 46.53
CA GLU A 42 -0.83 35.95 46.46
C GLU A 42 -1.75 35.19 45.48
N GLU A 43 -3.06 35.46 45.47
CA GLU A 43 -3.99 34.86 44.50
C GLU A 43 -3.67 35.29 43.08
N ILE A 44 -3.35 36.58 42.88
CA ILE A 44 -3.00 37.10 41.55
C ILE A 44 -1.70 36.48 41.02
N ASN A 45 -0.70 36.29 41.89
CA ASN A 45 0.56 35.63 41.51
C ASN A 45 0.34 34.15 41.17
N ALA A 46 -0.49 33.44 41.93
CA ALA A 46 -0.85 32.05 41.63
C ALA A 46 -1.62 31.94 40.30
N GLU A 47 -2.55 32.87 40.03
CA GLU A 47 -3.27 32.91 38.76
C GLU A 47 -2.33 33.18 37.57
N ILE A 48 -1.37 34.10 37.71
CA ILE A 48 -0.34 34.35 36.69
C ILE A 48 0.52 33.11 36.44
N GLU A 49 0.93 32.39 37.48
CA GLU A 49 1.73 31.17 37.35
C GLU A 49 0.95 30.06 36.61
N THR A 50 -0.32 29.85 36.95
CA THR A 50 -1.18 28.88 36.24
C THR A 50 -1.42 29.26 34.77
N VAL A 51 -1.58 30.55 34.45
CA VAL A 51 -1.69 31.03 33.07
C VAL A 51 -0.39 30.83 32.29
N GLN A 52 0.77 31.01 32.92
CA GLN A 52 2.06 30.74 32.28
C GLN A 52 2.29 29.24 32.03
N LEU A 53 1.95 28.39 32.99
CA LEU A 53 2.03 26.93 32.85
C LEU A 53 1.11 26.41 31.74
N THR A 54 -0.14 26.88 31.70
CA THR A 54 -1.08 26.50 30.63
C THR A 54 -0.60 26.99 29.26
N LYS A 55 -0.04 28.20 29.17
CA LYS A 55 0.57 28.69 27.93
C LYS A 55 1.73 27.78 27.47
N ALA A 56 2.62 27.39 28.38
CA ALA A 56 3.72 26.49 28.05
C ALA A 56 3.22 25.12 27.53
N GLN A 57 2.14 24.59 28.11
CA GLN A 57 1.48 23.38 27.63
C GLN A 57 0.89 23.57 26.22
N PHE A 58 0.26 24.71 25.94
CA PHE A 58 -0.24 25.03 24.59
C PHE A 58 0.89 25.12 23.57
N ASP A 59 2.00 25.79 23.91
CA ASP A 59 3.17 25.89 23.03
C ASP A 59 3.77 24.51 22.75
N GLU A 60 3.80 23.61 23.74
CA GLU A 60 4.22 22.21 23.53
C GLU A 60 3.28 21.46 22.58
N ILE A 61 1.97 21.62 22.73
CA ILE A 61 0.96 21.01 21.85
C ILE A 61 1.15 21.51 20.41
N ILE A 62 1.33 22.83 20.22
CA ILE A 62 1.56 23.42 18.90
C ILE A 62 2.82 22.83 18.26
N ASN A 63 3.92 22.73 19.02
CA ASN A 63 5.15 22.13 18.54
C ASN A 63 4.97 20.66 18.14
N LYS A 64 4.22 19.87 18.93
CA LYS A 64 3.90 18.48 18.59
C LYS A 64 3.05 18.38 17.33
N MET A 65 2.04 19.24 17.17
CA MET A 65 1.21 19.29 15.96
C MET A 65 2.02 19.64 14.72
N GLN A 66 2.95 20.60 14.81
CA GLN A 66 3.84 20.95 13.69
C GLN A 66 4.73 19.78 13.28
N ARG A 67 5.30 19.05 14.25
CA ARG A 67 6.10 17.84 13.97
C ARG A 67 5.26 16.74 13.30
N LEU A 68 4.05 16.51 13.79
CA LEU A 68 3.13 15.54 13.21
C LEU A 68 2.75 15.92 11.77
N TRP A 69 2.52 17.20 11.51
CA TRP A 69 2.22 17.70 10.17
C TRP A 69 3.37 17.49 9.20
N MET A 70 4.60 17.82 9.61
CA MET A 70 5.81 17.56 8.81
C MET A 70 6.01 16.06 8.55
N PHE A 71 5.80 15.23 9.57
CA PHE A 71 5.89 13.78 9.44
C PHE A 71 4.84 13.24 8.45
N LYS A 72 3.60 13.72 8.54
CA LYS A 72 2.52 13.35 7.64
C LYS A 72 2.88 13.68 6.19
N ASN A 73 3.30 14.92 5.90
CA ASN A 73 3.64 15.33 4.55
C ASN A 73 4.78 14.49 3.96
N ASN A 74 5.85 14.26 4.73
CA ASN A 74 6.96 13.41 4.29
C ASN A 74 6.51 11.96 4.03
N THR A 75 5.55 11.46 4.80
CA THR A 75 5.00 10.11 4.61
C THR A 75 4.12 10.06 3.35
N ASP A 76 3.28 11.07 3.13
CA ASP A 76 2.45 11.20 1.93
C ASP A 76 3.32 11.25 0.65
N GLU A 77 4.43 12.01 0.67
CA GLU A 77 5.40 12.07 -0.43
C GLU A 77 6.02 10.69 -0.73
N LYS A 78 6.41 9.95 0.32
CA LYS A 78 6.96 8.59 0.16
C LYS A 78 5.92 7.62 -0.40
N ILE A 79 4.67 7.73 0.03
CA ILE A 79 3.56 6.91 -0.50
C ILE A 79 3.34 7.21 -1.98
N CYS A 80 3.32 8.48 -2.37
CA CYS A 80 3.20 8.88 -3.77
C CYS A 80 4.35 8.33 -4.62
N ALA A 81 5.60 8.47 -4.14
CA ALA A 81 6.77 7.94 -4.85
C ALA A 81 6.71 6.41 -5.01
N LEU A 82 6.28 5.68 -3.99
CA LEU A 82 6.08 4.23 -4.07
C LEU A 82 4.96 3.86 -5.04
N ALA A 83 3.85 4.61 -5.05
CA ALA A 83 2.76 4.39 -5.99
C ALA A 83 3.22 4.57 -7.45
N GLU A 84 4.01 5.61 -7.74
CA GLU A 84 4.59 5.82 -9.06
C GLU A 84 5.54 4.70 -9.48
N GLN A 85 6.38 4.22 -8.55
CA GLN A 85 7.26 3.07 -8.82
C GLN A 85 6.46 1.80 -9.11
N LEU A 86 5.36 1.58 -8.39
CA LEU A 86 4.47 0.43 -8.61
C LEU A 86 3.85 0.47 -10.01
N VAL A 87 3.36 1.64 -10.45
CA VAL A 87 2.85 1.83 -11.81
C VAL A 87 3.91 1.49 -12.86
N LYS A 88 5.14 1.99 -12.71
CA LYS A 88 6.26 1.69 -13.63
C LYS A 88 6.59 0.20 -13.67
N VAL A 89 6.54 -0.48 -12.53
CA VAL A 89 6.74 -1.94 -12.46
C VAL A 89 5.61 -2.67 -13.18
N THR A 90 4.37 -2.26 -12.99
CA THR A 90 3.21 -2.83 -13.68
C THR A 90 3.30 -2.64 -15.19
N GLU A 91 3.72 -1.47 -15.67
CA GLU A 91 3.96 -1.20 -17.10
C GLU A 91 5.02 -2.14 -17.68
N LYS A 92 6.17 -2.28 -17.01
CA LYS A 92 7.24 -3.20 -17.42
C LYS A 92 6.79 -4.66 -17.41
N LEU A 93 5.99 -5.07 -16.43
CA LEU A 93 5.41 -6.42 -16.40
C LEU A 93 4.49 -6.66 -17.59
N ASN A 94 3.67 -5.68 -17.96
CA ASN A 94 2.82 -5.77 -19.15
C ASN A 94 3.62 -5.85 -20.45
N GLU A 95 4.74 -5.11 -20.56
CA GLU A 95 5.66 -5.22 -21.69
C GLU A 95 6.33 -6.61 -21.79
N LEU A 96 6.72 -7.18 -20.64
CA LEU A 96 7.26 -8.53 -20.59
C LEU A 96 6.22 -9.58 -21.00
N ILE A 97 4.97 -9.45 -20.55
CA ILE A 97 3.88 -10.33 -20.95
C ILE A 97 3.69 -10.29 -22.47
N LYS A 98 3.65 -9.09 -23.08
CA LYS A 98 3.55 -8.94 -24.54
C LYS A 98 4.72 -9.62 -25.26
N SER A 99 5.93 -9.45 -24.75
CA SER A 99 7.14 -10.05 -25.32
C SER A 99 7.10 -11.58 -25.24
N LEU A 100 6.65 -12.14 -24.10
CA LEU A 100 6.44 -13.58 -23.93
C LEU A 100 5.41 -14.12 -24.92
N SER A 101 4.26 -13.45 -25.07
CA SER A 101 3.24 -13.87 -26.04
C SER A 101 3.75 -13.86 -27.49
N MET A 102 4.62 -12.91 -27.85
CA MET A 102 5.26 -12.92 -29.18
C MET A 102 6.24 -14.09 -29.33
N ILE A 103 7.01 -14.42 -28.29
CA ILE A 103 7.92 -15.57 -28.30
C ILE A 103 7.13 -16.87 -28.44
N GLU A 104 6.06 -17.06 -27.68
CA GLU A 104 5.19 -18.23 -27.76
C GLU A 104 4.57 -18.39 -29.16
N MET A 105 4.10 -17.29 -29.77
CA MET A 105 3.60 -17.31 -31.13
C MET A 105 4.68 -17.71 -32.15
N ASN A 106 5.89 -17.16 -32.01
CA ASN A 106 7.01 -17.53 -32.88
C ASN A 106 7.40 -19.00 -32.70
N GLN A 107 7.43 -19.49 -31.46
CA GLN A 107 7.70 -20.91 -31.16
C GLN A 107 6.67 -21.82 -31.83
N ALA A 108 5.38 -21.50 -31.74
CA ALA A 108 4.33 -22.25 -32.42
C ALA A 108 4.49 -22.28 -33.95
N VAL A 109 4.95 -21.17 -34.55
CA VAL A 109 5.28 -21.12 -35.99
C VAL A 109 6.47 -22.01 -36.32
N PHE A 110 7.52 -22.01 -35.49
CA PHE A 110 8.68 -22.88 -35.67
C PHE A 110 8.31 -24.36 -35.54
N ASP A 111 7.52 -24.73 -34.53
CA ASP A 111 7.04 -26.09 -34.32
C ASP A 111 6.22 -26.58 -35.52
N LYS A 112 5.34 -25.73 -36.07
CA LYS A 112 4.58 -26.05 -37.30
C LYS A 112 5.50 -26.25 -38.50
N LYS A 113 6.51 -25.40 -38.68
CA LYS A 113 7.50 -25.55 -39.78
C LYS A 113 8.31 -26.83 -39.64
N LEU A 114 8.71 -27.18 -38.42
CA LEU A 114 9.42 -28.43 -38.12
C LEU A 114 8.56 -29.65 -38.43
N ALA A 115 7.27 -29.62 -38.08
CA ALA A 115 6.33 -30.69 -38.41
C ALA A 115 6.20 -30.88 -39.93
N VAL A 116 5.98 -29.81 -40.69
CA VAL A 116 5.91 -29.86 -42.17
C VAL A 116 7.21 -30.40 -42.78
N LEU A 117 8.37 -29.99 -42.26
CA LEU A 117 9.65 -30.50 -42.75
C LEU A 117 9.79 -32.01 -42.48
N LYS A 118 9.38 -32.47 -41.30
CA LYS A 118 9.41 -33.90 -40.94
C LYS A 118 8.51 -34.72 -41.86
N ASP A 119 7.32 -34.22 -42.18
CA ASP A 119 6.38 -34.89 -43.09
C ASP A 119 6.94 -34.95 -44.52
N ASN A 120 7.50 -33.85 -45.03
CA ASN A 120 8.12 -33.81 -46.36
C ASN A 120 9.32 -34.76 -46.49
N VAL A 121 10.13 -34.88 -45.43
CA VAL A 121 11.24 -35.85 -45.41
C VAL A 121 10.67 -37.27 -45.44
N HIS A 122 9.65 -37.59 -44.65
CA HIS A 122 9.03 -38.91 -44.67
C HIS A 122 8.39 -39.28 -46.01
N ASP A 123 7.75 -38.34 -46.71
CA ASP A 123 7.18 -38.60 -48.04
C ASP A 123 8.25 -38.78 -49.12
N SER A 124 9.36 -38.03 -49.06
CA SER A 124 10.49 -38.20 -50.00
C SER A 124 11.13 -39.59 -49.95
N PHE A 125 11.18 -40.23 -48.77
CA PHE A 125 11.65 -41.62 -48.64
C PHE A 125 10.59 -42.67 -48.96
N ARG A 126 9.30 -42.30 -48.97
CA ARG A 126 8.19 -43.21 -49.28
C ARG A 126 7.93 -43.35 -50.78
N GLU A 127 8.23 -42.34 -51.59
CA GLU A 127 8.05 -42.42 -53.04
C GLU A 127 9.15 -43.22 -53.77
N GLU A 128 10.31 -43.45 -53.16
CA GLU A 128 11.38 -44.29 -53.75
C GLU A 128 11.16 -45.80 -53.60
N THR A 129 10.10 -46.24 -52.92
CA THR A 129 9.76 -47.67 -52.73
C THR A 129 8.46 -48.08 -53.41
N LYS A 130 8.17 -47.56 -54.62
CA LYS A 130 7.18 -48.18 -55.51
C LYS A 130 7.87 -49.19 -56.43
N PRO A 131 7.73 -50.51 -56.22
CA PRO A 131 8.03 -51.46 -57.27
C PRO A 131 6.94 -51.34 -58.34
N THR A 132 7.34 -50.92 -59.53
CA THR A 132 6.60 -51.23 -60.77
C THR A 132 6.25 -52.70 -60.79
N LYS A 133 4.97 -53.07 -60.68
CA LYS A 133 4.46 -54.37 -61.10
C LYS A 133 2.98 -54.30 -61.49
N HIS A 134 2.78 -54.43 -62.78
CA HIS A 134 1.66 -55.04 -63.49
C HIS A 134 0.82 -56.08 -62.71
N THR A 135 -0.52 -55.95 -62.85
CA THR A 135 -1.52 -57.04 -63.05
C THR A 135 -2.30 -57.66 -61.86
N LYS A 136 -3.63 -57.44 -61.91
CA LYS A 136 -4.83 -58.26 -61.53
C LYS A 136 -5.19 -58.63 -60.05
N GLN A 137 -6.39 -58.17 -59.68
CA GLN A 137 -7.55 -58.82 -58.99
C GLN A 137 -7.30 -59.92 -57.93
N THR A 138 -7.89 -59.79 -56.72
CA THR A 138 -9.12 -60.48 -56.25
C THR A 138 -9.47 -60.16 -54.77
N LYS A 139 -10.71 -60.51 -54.41
CA LYS A 139 -11.57 -60.17 -53.26
C LYS A 139 -11.20 -60.68 -51.86
N ASP A 140 -11.73 -59.94 -50.87
CA ASP A 140 -12.34 -60.33 -49.58
C ASP A 140 -11.65 -61.36 -48.65
N HIS A 141 -11.24 -60.91 -47.45
CA HIS A 141 -11.62 -61.54 -46.17
C HIS A 141 -11.36 -60.67 -44.94
N LYS A 142 -12.47 -60.31 -44.26
CA LYS A 142 -12.78 -60.32 -42.81
C LYS A 142 -11.90 -59.62 -41.76
N GLU A 143 -12.59 -58.69 -41.07
CA GLU A 143 -12.76 -58.52 -39.60
C GLU A 143 -11.53 -58.52 -38.69
N HIS A 144 -11.28 -57.35 -38.07
CA HIS A 144 -11.52 -57.19 -36.63
C HIS A 144 -11.73 -55.70 -36.30
N VAL A 145 -12.91 -55.40 -35.76
CA VAL A 145 -13.20 -54.19 -35.00
C VAL A 145 -12.91 -54.52 -33.54
N GLU A 146 -12.18 -53.66 -32.84
CA GLU A 146 -12.49 -53.41 -31.42
C GLU A 146 -11.94 -52.03 -31.02
N GLU A 147 -12.86 -51.23 -30.50
CA GLU A 147 -12.70 -49.90 -29.92
C GLU A 147 -11.79 -49.91 -28.70
N SER A 148 -11.10 -48.80 -28.44
CA SER A 148 -10.91 -48.28 -27.09
C SER A 148 -10.64 -46.78 -27.15
N LEU A 149 -11.74 -46.04 -27.26
CA LEU A 149 -11.86 -44.72 -26.65
C LEU A 149 -11.82 -44.91 -25.13
N ALA A 150 -10.83 -44.30 -24.48
CA ALA A 150 -10.85 -44.03 -23.06
C ALA A 150 -10.37 -42.59 -22.85
N GLU A 151 -11.24 -41.65 -23.22
CA GLU A 151 -11.28 -40.34 -22.58
C GLU A 151 -11.83 -40.52 -21.16
N GLU A 152 -11.25 -39.75 -20.24
CA GLU A 152 -11.68 -39.50 -18.85
C GLU A 152 -11.53 -40.63 -17.83
N GLU A 153 -10.40 -40.60 -17.10
CA GLU A 153 -10.48 -40.58 -15.65
C GLU A 153 -9.34 -39.74 -15.02
N VAL A 154 -9.72 -38.52 -14.62
CA VAL A 154 -9.48 -37.96 -13.28
C VAL A 154 -8.02 -37.84 -12.79
N GLN A 155 -7.51 -36.61 -12.92
CA GLN A 155 -6.91 -35.83 -11.82
C GLN A 155 -6.12 -36.61 -10.75
N LYS A 156 -4.80 -36.72 -10.94
CA LYS A 156 -3.76 -36.90 -9.91
C LYS A 156 -2.43 -36.93 -10.67
N LYS A 157 -1.57 -35.92 -10.69
CA LYS A 157 -0.96 -35.20 -9.57
C LYS A 157 -0.38 -33.88 -10.08
N LEU A 158 -1.12 -32.79 -9.92
CA LEU A 158 -0.50 -31.48 -9.70
C LEU A 158 -0.10 -31.48 -8.23
N ASP A 159 1.14 -31.87 -7.92
CA ASP A 159 1.63 -31.73 -6.56
C ASP A 159 3.16 -31.56 -6.53
N LYS A 160 3.59 -30.37 -6.89
CA LYS A 160 4.79 -29.77 -6.29
C LYS A 160 4.45 -28.34 -5.94
N PRO A 161 4.07 -28.04 -4.68
CA PRO A 161 4.04 -26.68 -4.21
C PRO A 161 5.47 -26.16 -4.05
N ILE A 162 5.58 -24.86 -4.29
CA ILE A 162 6.78 -24.04 -4.36
C ILE A 162 7.54 -24.09 -3.04
N ASP A 163 8.84 -24.38 -3.12
CA ASP A 163 9.78 -24.26 -2.01
C ASP A 163 9.86 -22.78 -1.58
N ARG A 164 9.34 -22.50 -0.38
CA ARG A 164 9.55 -21.23 0.32
C ARG A 164 10.15 -21.53 1.68
N ASN A 165 11.48 -21.56 1.74
CA ASN A 165 12.29 -21.33 2.93
C ASN A 165 11.83 -22.05 4.21
N GLY A 166 11.57 -23.35 4.13
CA GLY A 166 11.53 -24.23 5.31
C GLY A 166 10.36 -24.06 6.28
N VAL A 167 9.24 -23.44 5.88
CA VAL A 167 8.02 -23.39 6.72
C VAL A 167 6.97 -24.35 6.14
N ALA A 168 6.53 -25.30 6.96
CA ALA A 168 5.53 -26.28 6.54
C ALA A 168 4.14 -25.62 6.36
N PRO A 169 3.33 -26.05 5.37
CA PRO A 169 2.00 -25.47 5.11
C PRO A 169 1.02 -25.55 6.30
N ALA A 170 1.31 -26.37 7.30
CA ALA A 170 0.48 -26.57 8.48
C ALA A 170 0.52 -25.38 9.47
N ASP A 171 1.50 -24.48 9.35
CA ASP A 171 1.72 -23.40 10.33
C ASP A 171 1.05 -22.07 9.95
N VAL A 172 0.24 -22.03 8.87
CA VAL A 172 -0.45 -20.81 8.43
C VAL A 172 -1.95 -20.91 8.74
N SER A 173 -2.35 -20.45 9.91
CA SER A 173 -3.76 -20.19 10.21
C SER A 173 -4.20 -18.88 9.57
N ILE A 174 -5.07 -18.96 8.55
CA ILE A 174 -5.73 -17.78 7.98
C ILE A 174 -6.94 -17.45 8.85
N GLU A 175 -6.85 -16.41 9.68
CA GLU A 175 -8.04 -15.82 10.31
C GLU A 175 -8.93 -15.20 9.22
N LYS A 176 -10.14 -15.74 9.07
CA LYS A 176 -11.16 -15.23 8.14
C LYS A 176 -11.66 -13.86 8.62
N ILE A 177 -11.12 -12.79 8.04
CA ILE A 177 -11.70 -11.46 8.19
C ILE A 177 -12.90 -11.37 7.25
N PHE A 178 -14.11 -11.54 7.79
CA PHE A 178 -15.34 -11.31 7.05
C PHE A 178 -15.49 -9.81 6.76
N TYR A 179 -15.48 -9.45 5.48
CA TYR A 179 -15.82 -8.11 5.01
C TYR A 179 -17.34 -7.89 5.12
N CYS A 180 -17.77 -7.02 6.04
CA CYS A 180 -19.15 -6.58 6.13
C CYS A 180 -19.34 -5.36 5.19
N GLY A 181 -19.69 -5.63 3.94
CA GLY A 181 -20.13 -4.60 3.01
C GLY A 181 -21.58 -4.20 3.32
N ASN A 182 -21.78 -3.02 3.90
CA ASN A 182 -23.10 -2.39 3.98
C ASN A 182 -23.62 -2.12 2.55
N LYS A 183 -24.53 -2.96 2.07
CA LYS A 183 -25.40 -2.60 0.95
C LYS A 183 -26.61 -1.86 1.52
N LYS A 184 -26.83 -0.66 0.98
CA LYS A 184 -28.02 0.17 1.16
C LYS A 184 -29.29 -0.57 0.74
#